data_AF-A0A942NKW4-F1
#
_entry.id   AF-A0A942NKW4-F1
#
_cell.length_a   1.000
_cell.length_b   1.000
_cell.length_c   1.000
_cell.angle_alpha   90.00
_cell.angle_beta   90.00
_cell.angle_gamma   90.00
#
_symmetry.space_group_name_H-M   'P 1'
#
loop_
_entity.id
_entity.type
_entity.pdbx_description
1 polymer ?
#
loop_
_entity_poly.entity_id
_entity_poly.type
_entity_poly.pdbx_seq_one_letter_code
_entity_poly.pdbx_strand_id
1 'polypeptide(L)'
;MSTNRTVVNIIIDLIATVLFLGMLATGYLLRFPLPPGSNKSHVLWGLSRHEWGDVHFWISVGLMLVLVVHLALHWNWVVTVIGKRCGLVKSPQPSLVRSAAWVIGVFAAICFGFAWLAERDVVQIDRPWRSFQVKGRQTIEQQQPAMAEAAEALSGRLFWDDVSPIFQQHCVACHGPDKQWADFRADQRQDFFKSGAPLILPGQSAQSPLLAIISGARNDMPVAEGHRLAEADMAIIKAWIEQGAK
;
A
#
# COMPACT_ATOMS: atom_id res chain seq x y z
N MET A 1 21.05 15.63 42.71
CA MET A 1 22.04 14.65 42.24
C MET A 1 22.59 15.16 40.92
N SER A 2 23.87 15.54 40.83
CA SER A 2 24.47 16.00 39.58
C SER A 2 24.65 14.81 38.64
N THR A 3 23.81 14.71 37.61
CA THR A 3 23.90 13.63 36.63
C THR A 3 25.27 13.67 35.94
N ASN A 4 26.04 12.59 36.03
CA ASN A 4 27.35 12.50 35.39
C ASN A 4 27.17 12.56 33.87
N ARG A 5 27.66 13.62 33.23
CA ARG A 5 27.51 13.86 31.78
C ARG A 5 28.02 12.69 30.94
N THR A 6 29.08 12.02 31.38
CA THR A 6 29.61 10.82 30.71
C THR A 6 28.60 9.68 30.74
N VAL A 7 27.94 9.47 31.89
CA VAL A 7 26.89 8.46 32.03
C VAL A 7 25.68 8.79 31.15
N VAL A 8 25.27 10.06 31.08
CA VAL A 8 24.19 10.51 30.20
C VAL A 8 24.50 10.21 28.74
N ASN A 9 25.72 10.51 28.28
CA ASN A 9 26.13 10.24 26.91
C ASN A 9 26.12 8.74 26.60
N ILE A 10 26.68 7.91 27.49
CA ILE A 10 26.68 6.45 27.33
C ILE A 10 25.24 5.91 27.22
N ILE A 11 24.33 6.39 28.06
CA ILE A 11 22.92 5.99 28.02
C ILE A 11 22.29 6.35 26.66
N ILE A 12 22.51 7.57 26.19
CA ILE A 12 21.96 8.05 24.91
C ILE A 12 22.51 7.23 23.73
N ASP A 13 23.81 6.93 23.73
CA ASP A 13 24.45 6.15 22.67
C ASP A 13 23.96 4.70 22.65
N LEU A 14 23.76 4.10 23.81
CA LEU A 14 23.15 2.77 23.94
C LEU A 14 21.71 2.76 23.42
N ILE A 15 20.89 3.75 23.79
CA ILE A 15 19.52 3.89 23.29
C ILE A 15 19.53 4.05 21.77
N ALA A 16 20.39 4.92 21.23
CA ALA A 16 20.52 5.14 19.79
C ALA A 16 20.91 3.84 19.06
N THR A 17 21.84 3.06 19.62
CA THR A 17 22.28 1.79 19.05
C THR A 17 21.14 0.78 19.02
N VAL A 18 20.38 0.64 20.10
CA VAL A 18 19.22 -0.28 20.16
C VAL A 18 18.16 0.12 19.13
N LEU A 19 17.82 1.40 19.06
CA LEU A 19 16.83 1.90 18.10
C LEU A 19 17.30 1.73 16.64
N PHE A 20 18.59 1.91 16.37
CA PHE A 20 19.18 1.69 15.05
C PHE A 20 19.14 0.22 14.63
N LEU A 21 19.46 -0.71 15.54
CA LEU A 21 19.33 -2.14 15.26
C LEU A 21 17.86 -2.53 15.05
N GLY A 22 16.93 -1.98 15.83
CA GLY A 22 15.49 -2.14 15.64
C GLY A 22 15.01 -1.61 14.28
N MET A 23 15.55 -0.47 13.85
CA MET A 23 15.29 0.11 12.52
C MET A 23 15.66 -0.83 11.39
N LEU A 24 16.89 -1.36 11.43
CA LEU A 24 17.39 -2.30 10.41
C LEU A 24 16.60 -3.60 10.42
N ALA A 25 16.30 -4.14 11.61
CA ALA A 25 15.51 -5.35 11.75
C ALA A 25 14.11 -5.17 11.17
N THR A 26 13.39 -4.12 11.56
CA THR A 26 12.03 -3.85 11.05
C THR A 26 12.01 -3.51 9.56
N GLY A 27 13.02 -2.80 9.04
CA GLY A 27 13.16 -2.55 7.61
C GLY A 27 13.40 -3.85 6.82
N TYR A 28 14.22 -4.76 7.34
CA TYR A 28 14.40 -6.10 6.79
C TYR A 28 13.07 -6.89 6.80
N LEU A 29 12.37 -6.89 7.93
CA LEU A 29 11.06 -7.56 8.09
C LEU A 29 10.04 -7.08 7.04
N LEU A 30 9.93 -5.76 6.84
CA LEU A 30 9.00 -5.16 5.88
C LEU A 30 9.40 -5.36 4.41
N ARG A 31 10.65 -5.75 4.14
CA ARG A 31 11.13 -5.94 2.76
C ARG A 31 11.11 -7.40 2.31
N PHE A 32 11.41 -8.33 3.21
CA PHE A 32 11.60 -9.75 2.87
C PHE A 32 10.50 -10.65 3.46
N PRO A 33 10.29 -10.73 4.79
CA PRO A 33 9.14 -11.44 5.37
C PRO A 33 7.76 -10.86 5.02
N LEU A 34 7.62 -9.54 4.93
CA LEU A 34 6.35 -8.83 4.70
C LEU A 34 6.42 -7.91 3.47
N PRO A 35 6.67 -8.44 2.26
CA PRO A 35 6.91 -7.62 1.07
C PRO A 35 5.67 -6.79 0.67
N PRO A 36 5.86 -5.63 0.01
CA PRO A 36 4.76 -4.79 -0.47
C PRO A 36 3.94 -5.46 -1.57
N GLY A 37 2.64 -5.15 -1.64
CA GLY A 37 1.76 -5.61 -2.73
C GLY A 37 1.29 -7.06 -2.65
N SER A 38 1.40 -7.67 -1.47
CA SER A 38 0.84 -8.98 -1.17
C SER A 38 -0.49 -8.78 -0.42
N ASN A 39 -1.64 -8.96 -1.07
CA ASN A 39 -2.94 -9.29 -0.44
C ASN A 39 -2.90 -10.63 0.34
N LYS A 40 -1.74 -11.04 0.85
CA LYS A 40 -1.61 -12.04 1.90
C LYS A 40 -1.68 -11.30 3.23
N SER A 41 -2.56 -11.75 4.12
CA SER A 41 -2.53 -11.43 5.54
C SER A 41 -1.34 -12.14 6.20
N HIS A 42 -0.12 -11.89 5.73
CA HIS A 42 1.06 -12.33 6.46
C HIS A 42 1.08 -11.58 7.78
N VAL A 43 0.70 -12.29 8.82
CA VAL A 43 0.82 -11.85 10.18
C VAL A 43 2.12 -12.42 10.73
N LEU A 44 2.99 -11.55 11.22
CA LEU A 44 4.15 -11.95 11.98
C LEU A 44 3.86 -11.57 13.43
N TRP A 45 3.76 -12.59 14.28
CA TRP A 45 3.38 -12.44 15.69
C TRP A 45 2.05 -11.70 15.90
N GLY A 46 1.06 -11.99 15.04
CA GLY A 46 -0.27 -11.39 15.12
C GLY A 46 -0.37 -9.98 14.53
N LEU A 47 0.75 -9.39 14.09
CA LEU A 47 0.78 -8.07 13.46
C LEU A 47 0.93 -8.20 11.94
N SER A 48 0.09 -7.48 11.21
CA SER A 48 0.12 -7.32 9.77
C SER A 48 1.29 -6.45 9.31
N ARG A 49 1.55 -6.43 8.00
CA ARG A 49 2.52 -5.52 7.37
C ARG A 49 2.26 -4.04 7.72
N HIS A 50 0.99 -3.62 7.80
CA HIS A 50 0.65 -2.25 8.13
C HIS A 50 1.05 -1.93 9.58
N GLU A 51 0.72 -2.81 10.51
CA GLU A 51 1.07 -2.65 11.93
C GLU A 51 2.58 -2.71 12.15
N TRP A 52 3.30 -3.60 11.46
CA TRP A 52 4.77 -3.59 11.45
C TRP A 52 5.34 -2.31 10.81
N GLY A 53 4.63 -1.74 9.83
CA GLY A 53 4.91 -0.44 9.25
C GLY A 53 4.84 0.67 10.30
N ASP A 54 3.80 0.66 11.14
CA ASP A 54 3.65 1.60 12.25
C ASP A 54 4.77 1.44 13.29
N VAL A 55 5.13 0.19 13.63
CA VAL A 55 6.27 -0.08 14.52
C VAL A 55 7.56 0.49 13.96
N HIS A 56 7.85 0.25 12.68
CA HIS A 56 9.04 0.80 12.00
C HIS A 56 9.02 2.34 11.99
N PHE A 57 7.86 2.94 11.71
CA PHE A 57 7.69 4.39 11.73
C PHE A 57 7.97 4.99 13.11
N TRP A 58 7.41 4.45 14.19
CA TRP A 58 7.63 4.97 15.53
C TRP A 58 9.07 4.77 16.04
N ILE A 59 9.71 3.66 15.68
CA ILE A 59 11.15 3.47 15.92
C ILE A 59 11.96 4.55 15.18
N SER A 60 11.54 4.94 13.97
CA SER A 60 12.19 6.00 13.18
C SER A 60 12.11 7.36 13.87
N VAL A 61 10.91 7.71 14.34
CA VAL A 61 10.68 8.94 15.09
C VAL A 61 11.51 8.95 16.38
N GLY A 62 11.51 7.85 17.14
CA GLY A 62 12.31 7.71 18.35
C GLY A 62 13.81 7.86 18.09
N LEU A 63 14.34 7.13 17.09
CA LEU A 63 15.75 7.23 16.70
C LEU A 63 16.11 8.65 16.28
N MET A 64 15.23 9.32 15.53
CA MET A 64 15.44 10.70 15.11
C MET A 64 15.58 11.66 16.30
N LEU A 65 14.69 11.56 17.29
CA LEU A 65 14.75 12.39 18.49
C LEU A 65 16.04 12.15 19.28
N VAL A 66 16.43 10.89 19.45
CA VAL A 66 17.68 10.52 20.15
C VAL A 66 18.90 11.04 19.39
N LEU A 67 18.91 10.95 18.06
CA LEU A 67 19.99 11.48 17.23
C LEU A 67 20.12 13.01 17.31
N VAL A 68 18.99 13.74 17.37
CA VAL A 68 19.00 15.20 17.60
C VAL A 68 19.63 15.53 18.94
N VAL A 69 19.25 14.83 20.01
CA VAL A 69 19.82 15.03 21.35
C VAL A 69 21.31 14.65 21.37
N HIS A 70 21.69 13.50 20.80
CA HIS A 70 23.07 13.05 20.69
C HIS A 70 23.93 14.10 19.96
N LEU A 71 23.47 14.58 18.79
CA LEU A 71 24.19 15.58 18.03
C LEU A 71 24.31 16.91 18.79
N ALA A 72 23.27 17.34 19.50
CA ALA A 72 23.33 18.55 20.32
C ALA A 72 24.36 18.43 21.46
N LEU A 73 24.47 17.26 22.11
CA LEU A 73 25.45 17.00 23.17
C LEU A 73 26.89 16.96 22.64
N HIS A 74 27.08 16.49 21.40
CA HIS A 74 28.38 16.38 20.74
C HIS A 74 28.74 17.58 19.85
N TRP A 75 27.84 18.54 19.66
CA TRP A 75 28.01 19.67 18.73
C TRP A 75 29.30 20.45 18.96
N ASN A 76 29.65 20.71 20.23
CA ASN A 76 30.87 21.43 20.58
C ASN A 76 32.13 20.69 20.11
N TRP A 77 32.16 19.36 20.23
CA TRP A 77 33.23 18.53 19.70
C TRP A 77 33.25 18.58 18.17
N VAL A 78 32.08 18.47 17.52
CA VAL A 78 31.93 18.53 16.05
C VAL A 78 32.51 19.84 15.50
N VAL A 79 32.08 20.99 16.02
CA VAL A 79 32.60 22.31 15.60
C VAL A 79 34.10 22.44 15.85
N THR A 80 34.60 21.90 16.97
CA THR A 80 36.03 21.96 17.28
C THR A 80 36.86 21.12 16.32
N VAL A 81 36.42 19.90 16.01
CA VAL A 81 37.14 18.98 15.11
C VAL A 81 37.08 19.47 13.66
N ILE A 82 35.90 19.82 13.17
CA ILE A 82 35.72 20.32 11.79
C ILE A 82 36.36 21.70 11.64
N GLY A 83 36.13 22.61 12.58
CA GLY A 83 36.69 23.96 12.56
C GLY A 83 38.22 23.99 12.58
N LYS A 84 38.86 23.07 13.32
CA LYS A 84 40.33 22.89 13.29
C LYS A 84 40.80 22.30 11.96
N ARG A 85 40.07 21.34 11.39
CA ARG A 85 40.43 20.69 10.12
C ARG A 85 40.26 21.63 8.91
N CYS A 86 39.34 22.58 8.98
CA CYS A 86 39.10 23.59 7.95
C CYS A 86 39.83 24.93 8.23
N GLY A 87 40.52 25.08 9.36
CA GLY A 87 41.21 26.34 9.73
C GLY A 87 40.27 27.52 10.03
N LEU A 88 38.97 27.27 10.25
CA LEU A 88 37.92 28.29 10.29
C LEU A 88 37.58 28.83 11.69
N VAL A 89 38.11 28.24 12.78
CA VAL A 89 37.67 28.58 14.15
C VAL A 89 38.84 28.97 15.06
N LYS A 90 38.76 30.15 15.70
CA LYS A 90 39.67 30.67 16.74
C LYS A 90 38.99 30.92 18.11
N SER A 91 37.68 30.75 18.26
CA SER A 91 36.88 31.32 19.36
C SER A 91 36.18 30.27 20.26
N PRO A 92 35.68 30.66 21.47
CA PRO A 92 35.44 29.74 22.59
C PRO A 92 34.16 28.90 22.47
N GLN A 93 34.10 27.83 23.27
CA GLN A 93 33.06 26.80 23.33
C GLN A 93 31.63 27.38 23.31
N PRO A 94 30.78 27.05 22.32
CA PRO A 94 29.39 27.50 22.31
C PRO A 94 28.58 26.87 23.45
N SER A 95 27.60 27.61 23.97
CA SER A 95 26.72 27.11 25.02
C SER A 95 25.78 26.02 24.49
N LEU A 96 25.51 25.01 25.31
CA LEU A 96 24.64 23.87 24.95
C LEU A 96 23.28 24.32 24.40
N VAL A 97 22.69 25.39 24.96
CA VAL A 97 21.40 25.95 24.52
C VAL A 97 21.48 26.48 23.08
N ARG A 98 22.55 27.19 22.73
CA ARG A 98 22.74 27.69 21.36
C ARG A 98 23.00 26.55 20.38
N SER A 99 23.75 25.53 20.80
CA SER A 99 24.01 24.33 20.00
C SER A 99 22.72 23.56 19.72
N ALA A 100 21.90 23.34 20.74
CA ALA A 100 20.61 22.67 20.60
C ALA A 100 19.66 23.44 19.68
N ALA A 101 19.55 24.77 19.84
CA ALA A 101 18.70 25.61 19.01
C ALA A 101 19.08 25.53 17.52
N TRP A 102 20.38 25.54 17.20
CA TRP A 102 20.86 25.41 15.83
C TRP A 102 20.54 24.05 15.21
N VAL A 103 20.83 22.95 15.93
CA VAL A 103 20.56 21.60 15.44
C VAL A 103 19.06 21.40 15.18
N ILE A 104 18.21 21.82 16.12
CA ILE A 104 16.75 21.73 15.97
C ILE A 104 16.28 22.58 14.78
N GLY A 105 16.80 23.80 14.61
CA GLY A 105 16.41 24.69 13.52
C GLY A 105 16.76 24.13 12.13
N VAL A 106 17.99 23.61 11.95
CA VAL A 106 18.40 22.98 10.70
C VAL A 106 17.56 21.74 10.40
N PHE A 107 17.34 20.91 11.41
CA PHE A 107 16.57 19.69 11.25
C PHE A 107 15.11 19.99 10.86
N ALA A 108 14.47 20.95 11.53
CA ALA A 108 13.14 21.41 11.19
C ALA A 108 13.09 21.93 9.74
N ALA A 109 14.05 22.76 9.32
CA ALA A 109 14.09 23.28 7.96
C ALA A 109 14.18 22.17 6.90
N ILE A 110 14.97 21.12 7.14
CA ILE A 110 15.08 19.97 6.24
C ILE A 110 13.77 19.19 6.18
N CYS A 111 13.18 18.84 7.33
CA CYS A 111 11.94 18.07 7.38
C CYS A 111 10.76 18.81 6.76
N PHE A 112 10.56 20.09 7.13
CA PHE A 112 9.49 20.90 6.56
C PHE A 112 9.72 21.20 5.08
N GLY A 113 10.96 21.50 4.69
CA GLY A 113 11.31 21.73 3.29
C GLY A 113 11.06 20.50 2.41
N PHE A 114 11.45 19.31 2.89
CA PHE A 114 11.19 18.06 2.20
C PHE A 114 9.70 17.74 2.14
N ALA A 115 8.97 17.83 3.27
CA ALA A 115 7.53 17.55 3.30
C ALA A 115 6.77 18.46 2.33
N TRP A 116 7.07 19.75 2.35
CA TRP A 116 6.48 20.72 1.43
C TRP A 116 6.84 20.43 -0.04
N LEU A 117 8.09 20.04 -0.32
CA LEU A 117 8.49 19.68 -1.68
C LEU A 117 7.83 18.38 -2.14
N ALA A 118 7.72 17.38 -1.26
CA ALA A 118 7.08 16.11 -1.54
C ALA A 118 5.59 16.30 -1.83
N GLU A 119 4.88 17.05 -1.00
CA GLU A 119 3.44 17.31 -1.14
C GLU A 119 3.08 18.06 -2.42
N ARG A 120 3.95 18.95 -2.91
CA ARG A 120 3.73 19.73 -4.14
C ARG A 120 3.46 18.87 -5.37
N ASP A 121 4.14 17.72 -5.44
CA ASP A 121 4.08 16.80 -6.58
C ASP A 121 3.27 15.54 -6.26
N VAL A 122 2.60 15.47 -5.10
CA VAL A 122 1.64 14.40 -4.81
C VAL A 122 0.40 14.62 -5.66
N VAL A 123 0.40 13.97 -6.82
CA VAL A 123 -0.81 13.85 -7.64
C VAL A 123 -1.60 12.67 -7.10
N GLN A 124 -2.83 12.93 -6.68
CA GLN A 124 -3.80 11.86 -6.52
C GLN A 124 -3.98 11.25 -7.91
N ILE A 125 -3.43 10.06 -8.11
CA ILE A 125 -3.75 9.28 -9.30
C ILE A 125 -5.17 8.77 -9.09
N ASP A 126 -6.15 9.65 -9.32
CA ASP A 126 -7.42 9.21 -9.83
C ASP A 126 -7.04 8.49 -11.11
N ARG A 127 -7.09 7.16 -11.09
CA ARG A 127 -7.39 6.46 -12.32
C ARG A 127 -8.91 6.58 -12.40
N PRO A 128 -9.51 7.66 -12.96
CA PRO A 128 -10.85 7.49 -13.46
C PRO A 128 -10.69 6.32 -14.41
N TRP A 129 -11.52 5.30 -14.23
CA TRP A 129 -11.63 4.28 -15.25
C TRP A 129 -11.74 5.06 -16.56
N ARG A 130 -10.70 4.99 -17.41
CA ARG A 130 -10.73 5.71 -18.70
C ARG A 130 -12.04 5.29 -19.30
N SER A 131 -12.93 6.24 -19.61
CA SER A 131 -14.22 6.01 -20.26
C SER A 131 -14.04 4.85 -21.22
N PHE A 132 -14.48 3.66 -20.79
CA PHE A 132 -14.04 2.43 -21.43
C PHE A 132 -14.55 2.52 -22.87
N GLN A 133 -13.67 2.72 -23.83
CA GLN A 133 -14.02 2.51 -25.22
C GLN A 133 -14.07 1.00 -25.42
N VAL A 134 -15.17 0.41 -24.94
CA VAL A 134 -15.60 -0.93 -25.31
C VAL A 134 -15.87 -0.87 -26.81
N LYS A 135 -14.86 -1.22 -27.61
CA LYS A 135 -15.03 -1.42 -29.05
C LYS A 135 -15.89 -2.68 -29.19
N GLY A 136 -17.20 -2.52 -29.27
CA GLY A 136 -18.16 -3.63 -29.18
C GLY A 136 -19.26 -3.47 -28.15
N ARG A 137 -19.54 -2.26 -27.62
CA ARG A 137 -20.77 -2.02 -26.82
C ARG A 137 -22.02 -2.52 -27.55
N GLN A 138 -22.07 -2.37 -28.88
CA GLN A 138 -23.13 -2.91 -29.72
C GLN A 138 -23.21 -4.45 -29.70
N THR A 139 -22.08 -5.15 -29.55
CA THR A 139 -22.02 -6.62 -29.49
C THR A 139 -22.57 -7.15 -28.16
N ILE A 140 -22.27 -6.46 -27.05
CA ILE A 140 -22.84 -6.77 -25.72
C ILE A 140 -24.35 -6.48 -25.72
N GLU A 141 -24.79 -5.38 -26.34
CA GLU A 141 -26.19 -4.97 -26.42
C GLU A 141 -27.02 -5.89 -27.33
N GLN A 142 -26.41 -6.49 -28.38
CA GLN A 142 -27.05 -7.49 -29.24
C GLN A 142 -27.15 -8.88 -28.62
N GLN A 143 -26.26 -9.26 -27.69
CA GLN A 143 -26.35 -10.52 -26.93
C GLN A 143 -27.20 -10.40 -25.65
N GLN A 144 -27.66 -9.19 -25.34
CA GLN A 144 -28.46 -8.89 -24.16
C GLN A 144 -29.77 -9.70 -24.04
N PRO A 145 -30.57 -9.93 -25.11
CA PRO A 145 -31.82 -10.68 -24.99
C PRO A 145 -31.60 -12.19 -24.72
N ALA A 146 -30.64 -12.83 -25.41
CA ALA A 146 -30.33 -14.25 -25.20
C ALA A 146 -29.78 -14.52 -23.78
N MET A 147 -28.94 -13.62 -23.28
CA MET A 147 -28.44 -13.71 -21.90
C MET A 147 -29.49 -13.36 -20.86
N ALA A 148 -30.47 -12.51 -21.18
CA ALA A 148 -31.59 -12.19 -20.27
C ALA A 148 -32.55 -13.38 -20.15
N GLU A 149 -32.85 -14.06 -21.26
CA GLU A 149 -33.65 -15.29 -21.27
C GLU A 149 -32.93 -16.45 -20.56
N ALA A 150 -31.61 -16.58 -20.73
CA ALA A 150 -30.80 -17.53 -19.95
C ALA A 150 -30.76 -17.19 -18.44
N ALA A 151 -30.70 -15.91 -18.08
CA ALA A 151 -30.75 -15.46 -16.69
C ALA A 151 -32.14 -15.66 -16.06
N GLU A 152 -33.21 -15.54 -16.85
CA GLU A 152 -34.60 -15.79 -16.42
C GLU A 152 -34.89 -17.29 -16.30
N ALA A 153 -34.29 -18.11 -17.18
CA ALA A 153 -34.31 -19.57 -17.09
C ALA A 153 -33.58 -20.09 -15.83
N LEU A 154 -32.58 -19.35 -15.33
CA LEU A 154 -31.94 -19.56 -14.02
C LEU A 154 -32.83 -18.98 -12.89
N SER A 155 -34.07 -19.46 -12.80
CA SER A 155 -35.17 -18.94 -11.95
C SER A 155 -34.94 -18.93 -10.41
N GLY A 156 -33.72 -19.26 -9.94
CA GLY A 156 -33.32 -19.18 -8.55
C GLY A 156 -32.58 -17.88 -8.22
N ARG A 157 -32.71 -17.39 -6.98
CA ARG A 157 -31.84 -16.31 -6.48
C ARG A 157 -30.43 -16.87 -6.32
N LEU A 158 -29.48 -16.37 -7.10
CA LEU A 158 -28.07 -16.74 -7.03
C LEU A 158 -27.40 -15.99 -5.88
N PHE A 159 -26.53 -16.69 -5.16
CA PHE A 159 -25.65 -16.13 -4.13
C PHE A 159 -24.18 -16.39 -4.48
N TRP A 160 -23.28 -15.76 -3.73
CA TRP A 160 -21.84 -16.01 -3.86
C TRP A 160 -21.48 -17.51 -3.92
N ASP A 161 -22.14 -18.37 -3.15
CA ASP A 161 -21.85 -19.81 -3.14
C ASP A 161 -22.14 -20.50 -4.48
N ASP A 162 -23.09 -19.98 -5.27
CA ASP A 162 -23.42 -20.51 -6.60
C ASP A 162 -22.41 -20.05 -7.67
N VAL A 163 -21.80 -18.89 -7.48
CA VAL A 163 -20.90 -18.25 -8.46
C VAL A 163 -19.42 -18.48 -8.13
N SER A 164 -19.09 -18.64 -6.85
CA SER A 164 -17.71 -18.83 -6.39
C SER A 164 -17.00 -20.03 -7.03
N PRO A 165 -17.64 -21.17 -7.36
CA PRO A 165 -16.97 -22.29 -8.03
C PRO A 165 -16.40 -21.90 -9.40
N ILE A 166 -17.08 -21.02 -10.13
CA ILE A 166 -16.61 -20.50 -11.43
C ILE A 166 -15.31 -19.72 -11.22
N PHE A 167 -15.27 -18.83 -10.23
CA PHE A 167 -14.05 -18.08 -9.91
C PHE A 167 -12.94 -18.98 -9.38
N GLN A 168 -13.26 -20.02 -8.60
CA GLN A 168 -12.29 -21.01 -8.13
C GLN A 168 -11.62 -21.77 -9.29
N GLN A 169 -12.42 -22.18 -10.28
CA GLN A 169 -11.92 -22.94 -11.42
C GLN A 169 -11.09 -22.07 -12.38
N HIS A 170 -11.51 -20.82 -12.63
CA HIS A 170 -10.95 -20.02 -13.72
C HIS A 170 -10.02 -18.88 -13.26
N CYS A 171 -10.13 -18.41 -12.02
CA CYS A 171 -9.45 -17.18 -11.59
C CYS A 171 -8.45 -17.41 -10.45
N VAL A 172 -8.74 -18.31 -9.51
CA VAL A 172 -7.94 -18.49 -8.28
C VAL A 172 -6.50 -18.95 -8.55
N ALA A 173 -6.23 -19.63 -9.66
CA ALA A 173 -4.87 -20.03 -10.01
C ALA A 173 -3.89 -18.83 -10.17
N CYS A 174 -4.40 -17.66 -10.57
CA CYS A 174 -3.63 -16.42 -10.76
C CYS A 174 -4.05 -15.28 -9.81
N HIS A 175 -5.28 -15.33 -9.30
CA HIS A 175 -5.91 -14.37 -8.40
C HIS A 175 -6.40 -15.05 -7.11
N GLY A 176 -5.57 -15.86 -6.49
CA GLY A 176 -5.86 -16.64 -5.28
C GLY A 176 -4.84 -16.45 -4.16
N PRO A 177 -4.82 -17.32 -3.14
CA PRO A 177 -3.88 -17.19 -2.03
C PRO A 177 -2.42 -17.28 -2.48
N ASP A 178 -2.12 -18.11 -3.47
CA ASP A 178 -0.75 -18.37 -3.92
C ASP A 178 -0.21 -17.28 -4.85
N LYS A 179 -1.07 -16.74 -5.74
CA LYS A 179 -0.74 -15.72 -6.74
C LYS A 179 -1.82 -14.64 -6.75
N GLN A 180 -1.42 -13.37 -6.74
CA GLN A 180 -2.34 -12.25 -6.56
C GLN A 180 -2.09 -11.20 -7.63
N TRP A 181 -2.31 -11.58 -8.88
CA TRP A 181 -2.13 -10.66 -9.99
C TRP A 181 -3.07 -9.46 -9.85
N ALA A 182 -2.56 -8.29 -10.25
CA ALA A 182 -3.27 -7.01 -10.14
C ALA A 182 -3.79 -6.67 -8.73
N ASP A 183 -3.19 -7.23 -7.66
CA ASP A 183 -3.61 -7.00 -6.27
C ASP A 183 -5.08 -7.38 -6.03
N PHE A 184 -5.50 -8.52 -6.59
CA PHE A 184 -6.89 -8.98 -6.57
C PHE A 184 -7.01 -10.46 -6.16
N ARG A 185 -7.99 -10.76 -5.28
CA ARG A 185 -8.37 -12.12 -4.86
C ARG A 185 -9.77 -12.49 -5.36
N ALA A 186 -9.85 -13.44 -6.28
CA ALA A 186 -11.10 -13.95 -6.82
C ALA A 186 -11.82 -14.94 -5.87
N ASP A 187 -11.13 -15.46 -4.85
CA ASP A 187 -11.71 -16.30 -3.79
C ASP A 187 -12.31 -15.50 -2.63
N GLN A 188 -12.19 -14.16 -2.64
CA GLN A 188 -12.75 -13.30 -1.60
C GLN A 188 -13.82 -12.38 -2.18
N ARG A 189 -15.08 -12.58 -1.77
CA ARG A 189 -16.22 -11.77 -2.22
C ARG A 189 -15.96 -10.26 -2.08
N GLN A 190 -15.38 -9.84 -0.95
CA GLN A 190 -15.12 -8.43 -0.64
C GLN A 190 -14.21 -7.71 -1.66
N ASP A 191 -13.27 -8.43 -2.28
CA ASP A 191 -12.30 -7.84 -3.20
C ASP A 191 -12.95 -7.35 -4.50
N PHE A 192 -14.10 -7.92 -4.88
CA PHE A 192 -14.88 -7.48 -6.03
C PHE A 192 -15.57 -6.12 -5.81
N PHE A 193 -15.70 -5.69 -4.55
CA PHE A 193 -16.44 -4.48 -4.14
C PHE A 193 -15.54 -3.42 -3.49
N LYS A 194 -14.21 -3.54 -3.61
CA LYS A 194 -13.24 -2.61 -3.01
C LYS A 194 -13.55 -1.15 -3.39
N SER A 195 -13.67 -0.29 -2.38
CA SER A 195 -14.05 1.13 -2.55
C SER A 195 -13.09 1.87 -3.48
N GLY A 196 -13.62 2.66 -4.41
CA GLY A 196 -12.84 3.44 -5.39
C GLY A 196 -12.47 2.68 -6.67
N ALA A 197 -12.52 1.34 -6.67
CA ALA A 197 -12.28 0.51 -7.86
C ALA A 197 -13.10 -0.80 -7.87
N PRO A 198 -14.45 -0.75 -7.74
CA PRO A 198 -15.26 -1.96 -7.74
C PRO A 198 -15.24 -2.64 -9.11
N LEU A 199 -15.04 -3.96 -9.12
CA LEU A 199 -15.20 -4.79 -10.31
C LEU A 199 -16.67 -5.16 -10.56
N ILE A 200 -17.48 -5.13 -9.50
CA ILE A 200 -18.90 -5.43 -9.55
C ILE A 200 -19.69 -4.23 -9.03
N LEU A 201 -20.67 -3.82 -9.83
CA LEU A 201 -21.70 -2.86 -9.46
C LEU A 201 -23.01 -3.64 -9.29
N PRO A 202 -23.48 -3.87 -8.04
CA PRO A 202 -24.71 -4.59 -7.77
C PRO A 202 -25.90 -4.02 -8.55
N GLY A 203 -26.65 -4.89 -9.23
CA GLY A 203 -27.82 -4.53 -10.04
C GLY A 203 -27.49 -3.84 -11.37
N GLN A 204 -26.21 -3.78 -11.75
CA GLN A 204 -25.77 -3.10 -12.97
C GLN A 204 -24.74 -3.97 -13.70
N SER A 205 -25.17 -5.12 -14.22
CA SER A 205 -24.25 -6.07 -14.86
C SER A 205 -23.51 -5.46 -16.06
N ALA A 206 -24.22 -4.64 -16.86
CA ALA A 206 -23.66 -4.00 -18.06
C ALA A 206 -22.60 -2.93 -17.75
N GLN A 207 -22.63 -2.33 -16.55
CA GLN A 207 -21.68 -1.31 -16.11
C GLN A 207 -20.54 -1.91 -15.27
N SER A 208 -20.68 -3.15 -14.82
CA SER A 208 -19.69 -3.85 -14.00
C SER A 208 -18.43 -4.18 -14.82
N PRO A 209 -17.24 -3.68 -14.44
CA PRO A 209 -16.00 -3.95 -15.17
C PRO A 209 -15.68 -5.44 -15.33
N LEU A 210 -16.14 -6.29 -14.40
CA LEU A 210 -15.95 -7.74 -14.44
C LEU A 210 -16.44 -8.36 -15.75
N LEU A 211 -17.62 -7.94 -16.27
CA LEU A 211 -18.16 -8.53 -17.50
C LEU A 211 -17.30 -8.21 -18.74
N ALA A 212 -16.67 -7.04 -18.78
CA ALA A 212 -15.74 -6.70 -19.85
C ALA A 212 -14.46 -7.55 -19.79
N ILE A 213 -14.02 -7.93 -18.58
CA ILE A 213 -12.85 -8.79 -18.38
C ILE A 213 -13.17 -10.22 -18.83
N ILE A 214 -14.23 -10.82 -18.29
CA ILE A 214 -14.55 -12.24 -18.52
C ILE A 214 -15.11 -12.54 -19.90
N SER A 215 -15.50 -11.51 -20.66
CA SER A 215 -15.86 -11.65 -22.08
C SER A 215 -14.65 -11.63 -23.02
N GLY A 216 -13.46 -11.31 -22.52
CA GLY A 216 -12.26 -11.12 -23.34
C GLY A 216 -12.28 -9.84 -24.19
N ALA A 217 -13.28 -8.97 -24.02
CA ALA A 217 -13.45 -7.75 -24.83
C ALA A 217 -12.42 -6.64 -24.54
N ARG A 218 -11.51 -6.86 -23.59
CA ARG A 218 -10.51 -5.87 -23.16
C ARG A 218 -9.23 -5.98 -23.99
N ASN A 219 -8.86 -4.91 -24.67
CA ASN A 219 -7.63 -4.90 -25.47
C ASN A 219 -6.42 -4.31 -24.72
N ASP A 220 -6.63 -3.86 -23.48
CA ASP A 220 -5.63 -3.21 -22.62
C ASP A 220 -4.94 -4.17 -21.65
N MET A 221 -5.22 -5.48 -21.76
CA MET A 221 -4.57 -6.52 -20.96
C MET A 221 -3.78 -7.49 -21.86
N PRO A 222 -2.52 -7.83 -21.51
CA PRO A 222 -1.69 -8.77 -22.29
C PRO A 222 -2.29 -10.19 -22.43
N VAL A 223 -3.31 -10.53 -21.65
CA VAL A 223 -3.90 -11.88 -21.54
C VAL A 223 -5.43 -11.84 -21.56
N ALA A 224 -6.04 -10.86 -22.24
CA ALA A 224 -7.49 -10.72 -22.24
C ALA A 224 -8.25 -11.96 -22.75
N GLU A 225 -7.72 -12.63 -23.78
CA GLU A 225 -8.29 -13.88 -24.29
C GLU A 225 -8.25 -15.00 -23.23
N GLY A 226 -7.22 -15.03 -22.39
CA GLY A 226 -7.08 -16.03 -21.33
C GLY A 226 -8.05 -15.82 -20.15
N HIS A 227 -8.79 -14.71 -20.12
CA HIS A 227 -9.84 -14.46 -19.14
C HIS A 227 -11.24 -14.76 -19.68
N ARG A 228 -11.37 -15.12 -20.96
CA ARG A 228 -12.66 -15.38 -21.58
C ARG A 228 -13.30 -16.65 -21.01
N LEU A 229 -14.48 -16.50 -20.43
CA LEU A 229 -15.27 -17.63 -19.93
C LEU A 229 -16.22 -18.16 -20.99
N ALA A 230 -16.76 -19.36 -20.74
CA ALA A 230 -17.86 -19.89 -21.52
C ALA A 230 -19.11 -19.02 -21.34
N GLU A 231 -19.97 -18.97 -22.37
CA GLU A 231 -21.20 -18.16 -22.33
C GLU A 231 -22.13 -18.53 -21.18
N ALA A 232 -22.18 -19.82 -20.81
CA ALA A 232 -22.96 -20.32 -19.68
C ALA A 232 -22.47 -19.75 -18.33
N ASP A 233 -21.17 -19.78 -18.08
CA ASP A 233 -20.58 -19.24 -16.85
C ASP A 233 -20.73 -17.72 -16.77
N MET A 234 -20.56 -17.03 -17.89
CA MET A 234 -20.81 -15.59 -17.99
C MET A 234 -22.27 -15.25 -17.71
N ALA A 235 -23.22 -16.08 -18.16
CA ALA A 235 -24.65 -15.87 -17.91
C ALA A 235 -24.99 -16.00 -16.41
N ILE A 236 -24.40 -16.97 -15.71
CA ILE A 236 -24.54 -17.14 -14.25
C ILE A 236 -24.00 -15.92 -13.51
N ILE A 237 -22.78 -15.47 -13.84
CA ILE A 237 -22.17 -14.28 -13.22
C ILE A 237 -23.01 -13.03 -13.50
N LYS A 238 -23.47 -12.84 -14.75
CA LYS A 238 -24.33 -11.72 -15.12
C LYS A 238 -25.63 -11.71 -14.31
N ALA A 239 -26.31 -12.84 -14.23
CA ALA A 239 -27.57 -12.99 -13.48
C ALA A 239 -27.36 -12.67 -12.00
N TRP A 240 -26.30 -13.18 -11.38
CA TRP A 240 -25.97 -12.88 -9.99
C TRP A 240 -25.71 -11.39 -9.75
N ILE A 241 -24.98 -10.72 -10.63
CA ILE A 241 -24.73 -9.27 -10.52
C ILE A 241 -26.06 -8.50 -10.61
N GLU A 242 -26.93 -8.86 -11.56
CA GLU A 242 -28.21 -8.20 -11.77
C GLU A 242 -29.15 -8.37 -10.56
N GLN A 243 -29.06 -9.51 -9.87
CA GLN A 243 -29.81 -9.78 -8.63
C GLN A 243 -29.23 -9.07 -7.39
N GLY A 244 -28.23 -8.19 -7.58
CA GLY A 244 -27.62 -7.40 -6.52
C GLY A 244 -26.36 -8.01 -5.93
N ALA A 245 -25.74 -8.98 -6.61
CA ALA A 245 -24.46 -9.58 -6.27
C ALA A 245 -24.35 -10.00 -4.79
N LYS A 246 -25.39 -10.67 -4.28
CA LYS A 246 -25.52 -11.04 -2.87
C LYS A 246 -24.59 -12.19 -2.49
#